data_AF-A0A4Y3QHB9-F1
#
_entry.id   AF-A0A4Y3QHB9-F1
#
_cell.length_a   1.000
_cell.length_b   1.000
_cell.length_c   1.000
_cell.angle_alpha   90.00
_cell.angle_beta   90.00
_cell.angle_gamma   90.00
#
_symmetry.space_group_name_H-M   'P 1'
#
loop_
_entity.id
_entity.type
_entity.pdbx_description
1 polymer ?
#
loop_
_entity_poly.entity_id
_entity_poly.type
_entity_poly.pdbx_seq_one_letter_code
_entity_poly.pdbx_strand_id
1 'polypeptide(L)'
;MHSTHPHTRTARVARFAAVGALATALVIPATAAHAADVVSQANGRLVDVSIAGTNVTDAVLALRGATAVNPDGSGDVTTDQPLDAEALAGLLQLSSGSNTLFGDNGILRLGAVGQYAQARDDGSSSAFSGAVSAAPSLIGVGTVTPSNVGSPSANDTATLTVGGANQLVGLTAHFGTLAASAQQAADGTQTGQYVLADTTFEVDGTLVNTAVGVISPAIDTLLAVAGGFGVSLSNPFAGGTVEVTLDDVLAAAGVADVNDLPPGTDLVSYIPTAVAKKITDQVASILDAVRTRAGQLGFVGAPLSAALSVAEGVINPVLNGLTNNVVAPLATALTALIQLPVNVQEHNADGSFTQTALRIGYLPGGSLARIDLASATVGPNAGRLAVPVAGAESLSIAGGMLGVAALLVAAVVIRRRTLRAVATARS
;
A
#
# COMPACT_ATOMS: atom_id res chain seq x y z
N MET A 1 -8.13 67.14 -27.09
CA MET A 1 -8.79 67.72 -25.92
C MET A 1 -10.01 68.55 -26.36
N HIS A 2 -11.21 67.98 -26.39
CA HIS A 2 -12.41 68.62 -25.83
C HIS A 2 -13.59 67.66 -25.90
N SER A 3 -14.31 67.61 -24.79
CA SER A 3 -15.43 66.74 -24.44
C SER A 3 -16.74 67.53 -24.48
N THR A 4 -17.87 66.81 -24.38
CA THR A 4 -19.24 67.21 -23.99
C THR A 4 -20.07 67.99 -25.03
N HIS A 5 -21.39 67.85 -25.23
CA HIS A 5 -22.52 66.98 -24.81
C HIS A 5 -23.78 67.55 -25.58
N PRO A 6 -25.08 67.28 -25.27
CA PRO A 6 -25.94 66.22 -25.82
C PRO A 6 -27.32 66.77 -26.36
N HIS A 7 -28.31 65.86 -26.45
CA HIS A 7 -29.78 66.05 -26.66
C HIS A 7 -30.27 66.07 -28.13
N THR A 8 -31.35 65.39 -28.56
CA THR A 8 -32.65 65.09 -27.91
C THR A 8 -33.41 63.92 -28.59
N ARG A 9 -34.39 63.36 -27.85
CA ARG A 9 -35.52 62.43 -28.12
C ARG A 9 -36.10 62.44 -29.57
N THR A 10 -36.74 61.40 -30.14
CA THR A 10 -38.01 60.75 -29.70
C THR A 10 -38.39 59.55 -30.61
N ALA A 11 -39.26 58.67 -30.09
CA ALA A 11 -39.75 57.35 -30.53
C ALA A 11 -40.45 57.17 -31.91
N ARG A 12 -40.46 55.93 -32.42
CA ARG A 12 -41.68 55.15 -32.77
C ARG A 12 -41.43 53.65 -33.06
N VAL A 13 -42.01 52.83 -32.18
CA VAL A 13 -42.77 51.57 -32.36
C VAL A 13 -42.52 50.69 -33.61
N ALA A 14 -42.13 49.43 -33.36
CA ALA A 14 -42.62 48.27 -34.10
C ALA A 14 -42.88 47.11 -33.13
N ARG A 15 -44.13 46.62 -33.12
CA ARG A 15 -44.62 45.49 -32.32
C ARG A 15 -44.14 44.18 -32.95
N PHE A 16 -43.61 43.26 -32.16
CA PHE A 16 -43.78 41.83 -32.40
C PHE A 16 -44.13 41.13 -31.09
N ALA A 17 -45.35 40.58 -31.07
CA ALA A 17 -45.82 39.65 -30.07
C ALA A 17 -45.17 38.28 -30.33
N ALA A 18 -44.54 37.69 -29.32
CA ALA A 18 -44.14 36.29 -29.34
C ALA A 18 -44.45 35.66 -27.97
N VAL A 19 -45.67 35.12 -27.91
CA VAL A 19 -46.10 33.88 -27.26
C VAL A 19 -45.17 33.32 -26.18
N GLY A 20 -45.65 33.40 -24.93
CA GLY A 20 -45.14 32.58 -23.84
C GLY A 20 -45.46 31.10 -24.09
N ALA A 21 -44.43 30.27 -24.03
CA ALA A 21 -44.56 28.84 -23.79
C ALA A 21 -44.03 28.58 -22.38
N LEU A 22 -44.92 28.24 -21.45
CA LEU A 22 -44.56 27.62 -20.18
C LEU A 22 -43.82 26.32 -20.49
N ALA A 23 -42.51 26.32 -20.29
CA ALA A 23 -41.75 25.09 -20.07
C ALA A 23 -41.88 24.73 -18.59
N THR A 24 -42.91 23.97 -18.23
CA THR A 24 -42.87 23.17 -17.00
C THR A 24 -41.81 22.09 -17.21
N ALA A 25 -40.56 22.44 -16.90
CA ALA A 25 -39.51 21.45 -16.72
C ALA A 25 -39.93 20.55 -15.56
N LEU A 26 -40.24 19.30 -15.87
CA LEU A 26 -40.40 18.24 -14.90
C LEU A 26 -39.04 18.11 -14.20
N VAL A 27 -38.92 18.69 -13.00
CA VAL A 27 -37.78 18.45 -12.13
C VAL A 27 -37.95 17.03 -11.60
N ILE A 28 -37.46 16.06 -12.37
CA ILE A 28 -37.14 14.75 -11.82
C ILE A 28 -35.86 15.00 -11.03
N PRO A 29 -35.86 14.86 -9.68
CA PRO A 29 -34.60 14.85 -8.96
C PRO A 29 -33.76 13.74 -9.58
N ALA A 30 -32.58 14.09 -10.09
CA ALA A 30 -31.57 13.10 -10.42
C ALA A 30 -31.17 12.44 -9.10
N THR A 31 -31.89 11.41 -8.69
CA THR A 31 -31.37 10.45 -7.71
C THR A 31 -30.11 9.90 -8.36
N ALA A 32 -28.96 10.10 -7.70
CA ALA A 32 -27.72 9.46 -8.09
C ALA A 32 -28.03 7.98 -8.37
N ALA A 33 -27.65 7.48 -9.54
CA ALA A 33 -27.81 6.08 -9.85
C ALA A 33 -26.96 5.30 -8.84
N HIS A 34 -27.60 4.75 -7.81
CA HIS A 34 -26.97 3.77 -6.94
C HIS A 34 -26.62 2.57 -7.82
N ALA A 35 -25.37 2.10 -7.74
CA ALA A 35 -25.01 0.82 -8.31
C ALA A 35 -25.99 -0.23 -7.74
N ALA A 36 -26.46 -1.15 -8.58
CA ALA A 36 -27.38 -2.18 -8.12
C ALA A 36 -26.72 -3.00 -7.00
N ASP A 37 -27.50 -3.32 -5.95
CA ASP A 37 -27.04 -4.21 -4.89
C ASP A 37 -26.57 -5.53 -5.50
N VAL A 38 -25.39 -5.99 -5.10
CA VAL A 38 -24.81 -7.27 -5.54
C VAL A 38 -24.92 -8.28 -4.41
N VAL A 39 -25.09 -9.56 -4.77
CA VAL A 39 -25.20 -10.64 -3.78
C VAL A 39 -23.90 -10.75 -2.99
N SER A 40 -22.76 -10.77 -3.69
CA SER A 40 -21.44 -10.76 -3.06
C SER A 40 -20.36 -10.20 -3.97
N GLN A 41 -19.31 -9.64 -3.37
CA GLN A 41 -18.13 -9.15 -4.10
C GLN A 41 -16.85 -9.26 -3.28
N ALA A 42 -15.73 -9.40 -4.00
CA ALA A 42 -14.37 -9.45 -3.46
C ALA A 42 -13.36 -8.89 -4.46
N ASN A 43 -12.29 -8.30 -3.94
CA ASN A 43 -11.15 -7.82 -4.71
C ASN A 43 -9.83 -8.15 -4.00
N GLY A 44 -8.95 -8.91 -4.64
CA GLY A 44 -7.57 -9.12 -4.22
C GLY A 44 -6.65 -8.26 -5.05
N ARG A 45 -5.91 -7.33 -4.42
CA ARG A 45 -5.03 -6.38 -5.11
C ARG A 45 -3.67 -6.32 -4.45
N LEU A 46 -2.62 -6.63 -5.21
CA LEU A 46 -1.26 -6.60 -4.66
C LEU A 46 -0.74 -5.18 -4.44
N VAL A 47 -0.99 -4.27 -5.38
CA VAL A 47 -0.42 -2.92 -5.35
C VAL A 47 -1.53 -1.92 -5.61
N ASP A 48 -1.69 -0.99 -4.67
CA ASP A 48 -2.52 0.19 -4.82
C ASP A 48 -1.66 1.43 -4.57
N VAL A 49 -1.62 2.37 -5.52
CA VAL A 49 -0.76 3.56 -5.43
C VAL A 49 -1.60 4.81 -5.50
N SER A 50 -1.31 5.72 -4.57
CA SER A 50 -1.81 7.08 -4.57
C SER A 50 -0.64 8.07 -4.57
N ILE A 51 -0.70 9.07 -5.44
CA ILE A 51 0.28 10.16 -5.51
C ILE A 51 -0.46 11.47 -5.28
N ALA A 52 -0.01 12.25 -4.28
CA ALA A 52 -0.66 13.48 -3.86
C ALA A 52 -2.18 13.31 -3.63
N GLY A 53 -2.59 12.16 -3.09
CA GLY A 53 -3.99 11.81 -2.81
C GLY A 53 -4.80 11.30 -4.01
N THR A 54 -4.22 11.24 -5.21
CA THR A 54 -4.90 10.70 -6.40
C THR A 54 -4.49 9.25 -6.62
N ASN A 55 -5.47 8.33 -6.64
CA ASN A 55 -5.23 6.94 -6.99
C ASN A 55 -4.82 6.83 -8.47
N VAL A 56 -3.62 6.34 -8.73
CA VAL A 56 -3.08 6.21 -10.10
C VAL A 56 -3.28 4.80 -10.66
N THR A 57 -3.46 3.81 -9.79
CA THR A 57 -3.61 2.41 -10.18
C THR A 57 -4.99 2.08 -10.73
N ASP A 58 -6.04 2.83 -10.37
CA ASP A 58 -7.40 2.62 -10.89
C ASP A 58 -7.55 3.02 -12.37
N ALA A 59 -6.67 3.91 -12.86
CA ALA A 59 -6.64 4.29 -14.27
C ALA A 59 -6.02 3.19 -15.17
N VAL A 60 -5.31 2.22 -14.59
CA VAL A 60 -4.64 1.14 -15.32
C VAL A 60 -5.39 -0.16 -15.05
N LEU A 61 -6.17 -0.61 -16.03
CA LEU A 61 -7.04 -1.78 -15.90
C LEU A 61 -6.31 -3.02 -15.36
N ALA A 62 -5.07 -3.23 -15.81
CA ALA A 62 -4.24 -4.37 -15.44
C ALA A 62 -3.72 -4.34 -13.98
N LEU A 63 -3.90 -3.23 -13.26
CA LEU A 63 -3.52 -3.06 -11.85
C LEU A 63 -4.71 -3.05 -10.88
N ARG A 64 -5.92 -3.36 -11.36
CA ARG A 64 -7.13 -3.43 -10.52
C ARG A 64 -7.24 -4.72 -9.71
N GLY A 65 -6.28 -5.64 -9.89
CA GLY A 65 -6.24 -6.92 -9.20
C GLY A 65 -7.28 -7.93 -9.66
N ALA A 66 -7.45 -8.99 -8.88
CA ALA A 66 -8.46 -10.02 -9.11
C ALA A 66 -9.79 -9.55 -8.52
N THR A 67 -10.80 -9.32 -9.38
CA THR A 67 -12.14 -8.89 -8.95
C THR A 67 -13.15 -9.99 -9.22
N ALA A 68 -13.95 -10.35 -8.23
CA ALA A 68 -15.08 -11.26 -8.36
C ALA A 68 -16.35 -10.54 -7.87
N VAL A 69 -17.38 -10.50 -8.72
CA VAL A 69 -18.68 -9.91 -8.41
C VAL A 69 -19.76 -10.89 -8.81
N ASN A 70 -20.60 -11.25 -7.86
CA ASN A 70 -21.79 -12.05 -8.08
C ASN A 70 -23.03 -11.15 -8.00
N PRO A 71 -23.55 -10.68 -9.15
CA PRO A 71 -24.65 -9.71 -9.14
C PRO A 71 -25.97 -10.34 -8.75
N ASP A 72 -26.21 -11.63 -9.06
CA ASP A 72 -27.54 -12.25 -8.99
C ASP A 72 -27.60 -13.54 -8.17
N GLY A 73 -26.47 -14.03 -7.67
CA GLY A 73 -26.40 -15.27 -6.89
C GLY A 73 -26.72 -16.50 -7.74
N SER A 74 -26.41 -16.47 -9.03
CA SER A 74 -26.63 -17.59 -9.96
C SER A 74 -25.58 -18.71 -9.85
N GLY A 75 -24.44 -18.42 -9.22
CA GLY A 75 -23.36 -19.36 -8.92
C GLY A 75 -22.11 -18.63 -8.43
N ASP A 76 -21.10 -19.38 -7.99
CA ASP A 76 -19.83 -18.80 -7.53
C ASP A 76 -19.06 -18.13 -8.68
N VAL A 77 -18.53 -16.94 -8.41
CA VAL A 77 -17.62 -16.23 -9.31
C VAL A 77 -16.24 -16.26 -8.69
N THR A 78 -15.25 -16.80 -9.40
CA THR A 78 -13.86 -16.88 -8.95
C THR A 78 -12.95 -16.24 -9.99
N THR A 79 -12.01 -15.41 -9.51
CA THR A 79 -11.00 -14.76 -10.33
C THR A 79 -9.63 -15.00 -9.70
N ASP A 80 -8.73 -15.61 -10.47
CA ASP A 80 -7.31 -15.74 -10.15
C ASP A 80 -6.54 -14.99 -11.25
N GLN A 81 -6.13 -13.77 -10.95
CA GLN A 81 -5.54 -12.85 -11.93
C GLN A 81 -4.12 -12.48 -11.50
N PRO A 82 -3.10 -13.05 -12.13
CA PRO A 82 -1.72 -12.66 -11.88
C PRO A 82 -1.52 -11.16 -12.16
N LEU A 83 -0.64 -10.51 -11.38
CA LEU A 83 -0.23 -9.12 -11.62
C LEU A 83 0.50 -8.99 -12.97
N ASP A 84 0.05 -8.09 -13.82
CA ASP A 84 0.68 -7.83 -15.10
C ASP A 84 1.98 -7.04 -14.92
N ALA A 85 3.11 -7.67 -15.25
CA ALA A 85 4.44 -7.07 -15.14
C ALA A 85 4.64 -5.91 -16.12
N GLU A 86 4.01 -5.96 -17.31
CA GLU A 86 4.07 -4.86 -18.28
C GLU A 86 3.26 -3.66 -17.78
N ALA A 87 2.15 -3.90 -17.08
CA ALA A 87 1.37 -2.85 -16.44
C ALA A 87 2.12 -2.18 -15.28
N LEU A 88 2.86 -2.95 -14.48
CA LEU A 88 3.75 -2.40 -13.45
C LEU A 88 4.91 -1.63 -14.10
N ALA A 89 5.43 -2.10 -15.23
CA ALA A 89 6.42 -1.37 -16.02
C ALA A 89 5.86 -0.03 -16.56
N GLY A 90 4.56 0.04 -16.84
CA GLY A 90 3.87 1.29 -17.18
C GLY A 90 3.88 2.33 -16.05
N LEU A 91 3.96 1.89 -14.78
CA LEU A 91 4.12 2.77 -13.62
C LEU A 91 5.56 3.27 -13.44
N LEU A 92 6.54 2.78 -14.21
CA LEU A 92 7.94 3.25 -14.15
C LEU A 92 8.08 4.73 -14.51
N GLN A 93 7.10 5.30 -15.23
CA GLN A 93 7.06 6.73 -15.55
C GLN A 93 6.57 7.59 -14.37
N LEU A 94 5.99 6.97 -13.33
CA LEU A 94 5.64 7.67 -12.11
C LEU A 94 6.91 7.85 -11.28
N SER A 95 7.54 9.01 -11.45
CA SER A 95 8.61 9.46 -10.59
C SER A 95 8.07 10.35 -9.48
N SER A 96 8.61 10.15 -8.29
CA SER A 96 8.49 11.11 -7.20
C SER A 96 9.79 11.91 -7.17
N GLY A 97 9.80 13.05 -7.87
CA GLY A 97 11.03 13.80 -8.13
C GLY A 97 11.96 13.04 -9.08
N SER A 98 13.19 12.78 -8.65
CA SER A 98 14.22 12.05 -9.42
C SER A 98 14.21 10.53 -9.25
N ASN A 99 13.38 10.01 -8.34
CA ASN A 99 13.33 8.57 -8.04
C ASN A 99 12.11 7.93 -8.71
N THR A 100 12.34 6.85 -9.44
CA THR A 100 11.29 5.97 -9.94
C THR A 100 10.66 5.19 -8.79
N LEU A 101 9.33 5.05 -8.76
CA LEU A 101 8.66 4.35 -7.66
C LEU A 101 8.83 2.82 -7.74
N PHE A 102 8.89 2.26 -8.95
CA PHE A 102 8.96 0.83 -9.22
C PHE A 102 10.16 0.46 -10.11
N GLY A 103 10.46 -0.83 -10.21
CA GLY A 103 11.49 -1.40 -11.09
C GLY A 103 12.84 -1.60 -10.41
N ASP A 104 13.83 -2.11 -11.13
CA ASP A 104 15.14 -2.51 -10.55
C ASP A 104 15.92 -1.37 -9.91
N ASN A 105 15.67 -0.13 -10.34
CA ASN A 105 16.22 1.10 -9.76
C ASN A 105 15.16 1.91 -8.99
N GLY A 106 13.98 1.31 -8.78
CA GLY A 106 12.86 1.94 -8.09
C GLY A 106 12.93 1.79 -6.58
N ILE A 107 12.11 2.59 -5.89
CA ILE A 107 11.93 2.49 -4.45
C ILE A 107 11.36 1.13 -4.05
N LEU A 108 10.52 0.52 -4.88
CA LEU A 108 9.88 -0.77 -4.61
C LEU A 108 10.12 -1.79 -5.74
N ARG A 109 10.56 -3.00 -5.36
CA ARG A 109 10.66 -4.18 -6.25
C ARG A 109 9.79 -5.30 -5.70
N LEU A 110 9.16 -6.06 -6.58
CA LEU A 110 8.21 -7.12 -6.24
C LEU A 110 8.62 -8.44 -6.90
N GLY A 111 8.46 -9.54 -6.17
CA GLY A 111 8.79 -10.90 -6.57
C GLY A 111 7.58 -11.71 -7.05
N ALA A 112 7.55 -12.99 -6.70
CA ALA A 112 6.49 -13.92 -7.09
C ALA A 112 5.23 -13.74 -6.22
N VAL A 113 4.17 -13.20 -6.80
CA VAL A 113 2.98 -12.71 -6.09
C VAL A 113 1.70 -13.10 -6.81
N GLY A 114 0.65 -13.39 -6.05
CA GLY A 114 -0.66 -13.81 -6.56
C GLY A 114 -1.77 -12.86 -6.12
N GLN A 115 -2.87 -12.88 -6.86
CA GLN A 115 -4.09 -12.14 -6.53
C GLN A 115 -5.31 -13.01 -6.81
N TYR A 116 -6.21 -13.10 -5.85
CA TYR A 116 -7.37 -13.99 -5.89
C TYR A 116 -8.60 -13.31 -5.30
N ALA A 117 -9.75 -13.57 -5.89
CA ALA A 117 -11.05 -13.19 -5.35
C ALA A 117 -12.12 -14.24 -5.66
N GLN A 118 -13.04 -14.44 -4.72
CA GLN A 118 -14.22 -15.26 -4.87
C GLN A 118 -15.45 -14.55 -4.29
N ALA A 119 -16.53 -14.54 -5.05
CA ALA A 119 -17.84 -14.05 -4.66
C ALA A 119 -18.83 -15.22 -4.78
N ARG A 120 -19.36 -15.70 -3.65
CA ARG A 120 -20.21 -16.90 -3.60
C ARG A 120 -21.68 -16.57 -3.75
N ASP A 121 -22.44 -17.56 -4.22
CA ASP A 121 -23.88 -17.40 -4.43
C ASP A 121 -24.67 -17.23 -3.13
N ASP A 122 -24.14 -17.66 -1.99
CA ASP A 122 -24.74 -17.53 -0.66
C ASP A 122 -24.62 -16.14 -0.03
N GLY A 123 -23.92 -15.21 -0.68
CA GLY A 123 -23.65 -13.87 -0.15
C GLY A 123 -22.32 -13.74 0.60
N SER A 124 -21.54 -14.82 0.74
CA SER A 124 -20.18 -14.78 1.27
C SER A 124 -19.17 -14.40 0.19
N SER A 125 -18.00 -13.90 0.60
CA SER A 125 -16.90 -13.59 -0.32
C SER A 125 -15.54 -13.73 0.37
N SER A 126 -14.49 -13.91 -0.44
CA SER A 126 -13.11 -14.01 0.03
C SER A 126 -12.14 -13.40 -0.99
N ALA A 127 -11.16 -12.66 -0.51
CA ALA A 127 -10.10 -12.07 -1.30
C ALA A 127 -8.72 -12.39 -0.71
N PHE A 128 -7.70 -12.44 -1.56
CA PHE A 128 -6.31 -12.62 -1.19
C PHE A 128 -5.38 -11.88 -2.14
N SER A 129 -4.27 -11.38 -1.61
CA SER A 129 -3.13 -10.94 -2.41
C SER A 129 -1.83 -11.09 -1.62
N GLY A 130 -0.72 -11.33 -2.32
CA GLY A 130 0.61 -11.44 -1.71
C GLY A 130 1.43 -12.63 -2.21
N ALA A 131 2.40 -13.05 -1.40
CA ALA A 131 3.26 -14.21 -1.67
C ALA A 131 2.42 -15.48 -1.87
N VAL A 132 2.62 -16.18 -2.99
CA VAL A 132 1.81 -17.37 -3.34
C VAL A 132 1.92 -18.48 -2.30
N SER A 133 3.06 -18.58 -1.61
CA SER A 133 3.30 -19.52 -0.51
C SER A 133 2.36 -19.33 0.69
N ALA A 134 1.79 -18.13 0.86
CA ALA A 134 0.88 -17.80 1.97
C ALA A 134 -0.60 -18.06 1.65
N ALA A 135 -0.97 -18.32 0.39
CA ALA A 135 -2.38 -18.52 0.03
C ALA A 135 -3.05 -19.73 0.71
N PRO A 136 -2.39 -20.90 0.84
CA PRO A 136 -3.01 -22.06 1.47
C PRO A 136 -3.37 -21.84 2.95
N SER A 137 -2.56 -21.06 3.69
CA SER A 137 -2.79 -20.80 5.10
C SER A 137 -3.85 -19.73 5.36
N LEU A 138 -4.00 -18.75 4.46
CA LEU A 138 -4.90 -17.60 4.66
C LEU A 138 -6.32 -17.80 4.10
N ILE A 139 -6.45 -18.44 2.95
CA ILE A 139 -7.77 -18.63 2.30
C ILE A 139 -8.09 -20.09 1.95
N GLY A 140 -7.22 -21.04 2.31
CA GLY A 140 -7.47 -22.47 2.12
C GLY A 140 -7.48 -22.94 0.66
N VAL A 141 -6.99 -22.12 -0.28
CA VAL A 141 -6.88 -22.50 -1.70
C VAL A 141 -5.54 -23.20 -1.95
N GLY A 142 -5.56 -24.27 -2.74
CA GLY A 142 -4.37 -25.10 -2.96
C GLY A 142 -3.21 -24.37 -3.65
N THR A 143 -3.51 -23.44 -4.56
CA THR A 143 -2.54 -22.58 -5.25
C THR A 143 -3.22 -21.33 -5.79
N VAL A 144 -2.52 -20.19 -5.76
CA VAL A 144 -2.85 -18.97 -6.51
C VAL A 144 -1.83 -18.85 -7.64
N THR A 145 -2.26 -18.43 -8.83
CA THR A 145 -1.36 -18.33 -9.98
C THR A 145 -0.31 -17.23 -9.72
N PRO A 146 1.00 -17.54 -9.75
CA PRO A 146 2.05 -16.55 -9.51
C PRO A 146 2.22 -15.60 -10.70
N SER A 147 2.54 -14.35 -10.39
CA SER A 147 3.17 -13.39 -11.30
C SER A 147 4.60 -13.14 -10.90
N ASN A 148 5.50 -13.07 -11.88
CA ASN A 148 6.84 -12.52 -11.69
C ASN A 148 6.85 -11.08 -12.21
N VAL A 149 6.76 -10.13 -11.29
CA VAL A 149 6.72 -8.69 -11.61
C VAL A 149 8.11 -8.06 -11.63
N GLY A 150 9.11 -8.79 -11.13
CA GLY A 150 10.51 -8.42 -11.09
C GLY A 150 11.36 -9.56 -10.51
N SER A 151 12.66 -9.32 -10.40
CA SER A 151 13.59 -10.20 -9.70
C SER A 151 14.12 -9.47 -8.47
N PRO A 152 13.40 -9.42 -7.34
CA PRO A 152 13.99 -8.97 -6.08
C PRO A 152 15.15 -9.90 -5.70
N SER A 153 15.86 -9.60 -4.62
CA SER A 153 16.88 -10.51 -4.11
C SER A 153 16.29 -11.91 -3.87
N ALA A 154 17.12 -12.94 -3.99
CA ALA A 154 16.65 -14.31 -3.80
C ALA A 154 15.97 -14.45 -2.43
N ASN A 155 14.77 -15.04 -2.42
CA ASN A 155 13.89 -15.25 -1.26
C ASN A 155 13.06 -14.03 -0.79
N ASP A 156 13.18 -12.87 -1.44
CA ASP A 156 12.34 -11.72 -1.13
C ASP A 156 11.07 -11.70 -1.99
N THR A 157 9.92 -11.48 -1.37
CA THR A 157 8.66 -11.13 -2.05
C THR A 157 8.64 -9.65 -2.42
N ALA A 158 9.27 -8.77 -1.64
CA ALA A 158 9.40 -7.36 -1.96
C ALA A 158 10.65 -6.74 -1.35
N THR A 159 11.18 -5.68 -1.97
CA THR A 159 12.23 -4.85 -1.38
C THR A 159 11.87 -3.38 -1.49
N LEU A 160 12.11 -2.62 -0.43
CA LEU A 160 11.87 -1.19 -0.33
C LEU A 160 13.19 -0.47 -0.02
N THR A 161 13.57 0.53 -0.79
CA THR A 161 14.76 1.34 -0.53
C THR A 161 14.42 2.82 -0.49
N VAL A 162 14.77 3.48 0.62
CA VAL A 162 14.68 4.93 0.78
C VAL A 162 15.95 5.51 1.38
N GLY A 163 16.33 6.71 0.94
CA GLY A 163 17.54 7.37 1.40
C GLY A 163 18.83 6.70 0.90
N GLY A 164 19.87 6.67 1.74
CA GLY A 164 21.08 5.89 1.50
C GLY A 164 22.30 6.38 2.30
N ALA A 165 23.43 5.67 2.17
CA ALA A 165 24.66 5.89 2.96
C ALA A 165 25.20 7.34 3.02
N ASN A 166 25.00 8.13 1.96
CA ASN A 166 25.46 9.53 1.88
C ASN A 166 24.42 10.55 2.41
N GLN A 167 23.24 10.09 2.80
CA GLN A 167 22.16 10.90 3.36
C GLN A 167 22.15 10.80 4.89
N LEU A 168 21.28 11.57 5.54
CA LEU A 168 21.13 11.55 7.00
C LEU A 168 20.76 10.14 7.50
N VAL A 169 19.87 9.48 6.76
CA VAL A 169 19.43 8.10 6.97
C VAL A 169 19.21 7.43 5.63
N GLY A 170 19.50 6.13 5.56
CA GLY A 170 18.91 5.24 4.56
C GLY A 170 18.37 3.98 5.20
N LEU A 171 17.38 3.42 4.53
CA LEU A 171 16.67 2.23 4.94
C LEU A 171 16.39 1.39 3.70
N THR A 172 16.91 0.17 3.71
CA THR A 172 16.46 -0.89 2.80
C THR A 172 15.72 -1.93 3.61
N ALA A 173 14.47 -2.23 3.25
CA ALA A 173 13.67 -3.28 3.85
C ALA A 173 13.48 -4.43 2.86
N HIS A 174 13.74 -5.64 3.29
CA HIS A 174 13.53 -6.88 2.55
C HIS A 174 12.37 -7.62 3.18
N PHE A 175 11.40 -8.05 2.38
CA PHE A 175 10.21 -8.73 2.85
C PHE A 175 10.18 -10.15 2.26
N GLY A 176 10.52 -11.16 3.07
CA GLY A 176 10.50 -12.55 2.60
C GLY A 176 9.10 -13.05 2.26
N THR A 177 8.14 -12.90 3.19
CA THR A 177 6.71 -13.22 2.94
C THR A 177 5.83 -12.03 3.30
N LEU A 178 4.96 -11.63 2.38
CA LEU A 178 3.97 -10.57 2.56
C LEU A 178 2.64 -10.98 1.93
N ALA A 179 1.56 -11.06 2.70
CA ALA A 179 0.23 -11.36 2.18
C ALA A 179 -0.91 -10.86 3.07
N ALA A 180 -2.08 -10.64 2.46
CA ALA A 180 -3.32 -10.35 3.17
C ALA A 180 -4.49 -11.17 2.61
N SER A 181 -5.48 -11.40 3.46
CA SER A 181 -6.77 -11.92 3.08
C SER A 181 -7.90 -11.20 3.81
N ALA A 182 -9.04 -11.15 3.16
CA ALA A 182 -10.29 -10.66 3.73
C ALA A 182 -11.40 -11.65 3.38
N GLN A 183 -12.30 -11.88 4.33
CA GLN A 183 -13.43 -12.77 4.16
C GLN A 183 -14.67 -12.10 4.73
N GLN A 184 -15.79 -12.27 4.03
CA GLN A 184 -17.11 -11.94 4.53
C GLN A 184 -17.96 -13.20 4.52
N ALA A 185 -18.45 -13.61 5.69
CA ALA A 185 -19.39 -14.72 5.81
C ALA A 185 -20.79 -14.32 5.31
N ALA A 186 -21.64 -15.31 5.03
CA ALA A 186 -23.00 -15.09 4.53
C ALA A 186 -23.90 -14.32 5.52
N ASP A 187 -23.57 -14.29 6.81
CA ASP A 187 -24.25 -13.50 7.83
C ASP A 187 -23.79 -12.02 7.87
N GLY A 188 -22.86 -11.64 6.99
CA GLY A 188 -22.28 -10.31 6.91
C GLY A 188 -21.04 -10.09 7.78
N THR A 189 -20.63 -11.07 8.60
CA THR A 189 -19.43 -10.95 9.44
C THR A 189 -18.19 -10.82 8.56
N GLN A 190 -17.40 -9.77 8.78
CA GLN A 190 -16.16 -9.49 8.05
C GLN A 190 -14.95 -9.78 8.93
N THR A 191 -13.94 -10.44 8.36
CA THR A 191 -12.68 -10.77 9.02
C THR A 191 -11.51 -10.56 8.07
N GLY A 192 -10.37 -10.13 8.63
CA GLY A 192 -9.11 -9.99 7.91
C GLY A 192 -7.98 -10.76 8.57
N GLN A 193 -7.04 -11.23 7.76
CA GLN A 193 -5.79 -11.83 8.21
C GLN A 193 -4.64 -11.33 7.34
N TYR A 194 -3.44 -11.25 7.90
CA TYR A 194 -2.24 -10.90 7.15
C TYR A 194 -1.05 -11.75 7.62
N VAL A 195 -0.03 -11.80 6.78
CA VAL A 195 1.27 -12.42 7.09
C VAL A 195 2.36 -11.43 6.68
N LEU A 196 3.27 -11.20 7.62
CA LEU A 196 4.55 -10.54 7.39
C LEU A 196 5.61 -11.37 8.08
N ALA A 197 6.53 -11.96 7.32
CA ALA A 197 7.58 -12.81 7.86
C ALA A 197 8.90 -12.62 7.11
N ASP A 198 9.99 -13.07 7.73
CA ASP A 198 11.35 -13.02 7.20
C ASP A 198 11.71 -11.61 6.69
N THR A 199 11.34 -10.59 7.48
CA THR A 199 11.63 -9.20 7.14
C THR A 199 12.96 -8.78 7.74
N THR A 200 13.82 -8.18 6.94
CA THR A 200 15.08 -7.56 7.40
C THR A 200 15.13 -6.10 7.00
N PHE A 201 15.78 -5.29 7.83
CA PHE A 201 15.97 -3.86 7.66
C PHE A 201 17.47 -3.57 7.70
N GLU A 202 18.02 -3.13 6.59
CA GLU A 202 19.36 -2.59 6.49
C GLU A 202 19.28 -1.07 6.71
N VAL A 203 19.87 -0.62 7.82
CA VAL A 203 19.88 0.81 8.18
C VAL A 203 21.29 1.37 7.99
N ASP A 204 21.39 2.42 7.19
CA ASP A 204 22.63 3.13 6.91
C ASP A 204 22.44 4.66 7.03
N GLY A 205 23.43 5.42 6.55
CA GLY A 205 23.41 6.88 6.55
C GLY A 205 24.34 7.49 7.59
N THR A 206 24.50 8.81 7.53
CA THR A 206 25.52 9.52 8.32
C THR A 206 25.26 9.44 9.83
N LEU A 207 24.00 9.32 10.28
CA LEU A 207 23.67 9.14 11.69
C LEU A 207 24.22 7.83 12.26
N VAL A 208 23.97 6.71 11.56
CA VAL A 208 24.45 5.38 11.98
C VAL A 208 25.97 5.28 11.79
N ASN A 209 26.47 5.76 10.65
CA ASN A 209 27.89 5.77 10.31
C ASN A 209 28.74 6.58 11.29
N THR A 210 28.19 7.60 11.95
CA THR A 210 28.93 8.36 12.97
C THR A 210 29.25 7.48 14.19
N ALA A 211 28.29 6.70 14.68
CA ALA A 211 28.52 5.80 15.82
C ALA A 211 29.38 4.60 15.40
N VAL A 212 29.00 3.95 14.30
CA VAL A 212 29.70 2.78 13.75
C VAL A 212 31.13 3.12 13.34
N GLY A 213 31.38 4.31 12.79
CA GLY A 213 32.71 4.76 12.37
C GLY A 213 33.72 4.92 13.51
N VAL A 214 33.25 5.05 14.76
CA VAL A 214 34.12 5.03 15.95
C VAL A 214 34.28 3.61 16.49
N ILE A 215 33.20 2.83 16.52
CA ILE A 215 33.19 1.46 17.06
C ILE A 215 34.02 0.51 16.17
N SER A 216 33.84 0.59 14.86
CA SER A 216 34.39 -0.34 13.88
C SER A 216 35.93 -0.40 13.92
N PRO A 217 36.68 0.72 13.87
CA PRO A 217 38.15 0.68 13.99
C PRO A 217 38.66 0.13 15.33
N ALA A 218 37.94 0.39 16.42
CA ALA A 218 38.29 -0.14 17.75
C ALA A 218 38.12 -1.66 17.80
N ILE A 219 37.03 -2.18 17.21
CA ILE A 219 36.80 -3.62 17.03
C ILE A 219 37.87 -4.23 16.12
N ASP A 220 38.17 -3.63 14.97
CA ASP A 220 39.19 -4.16 14.05
C ASP A 220 40.56 -4.29 14.74
N THR A 221 40.94 -3.27 15.52
CA THR A 221 42.17 -3.30 16.31
C THR A 221 42.15 -4.44 17.35
N LEU A 222 41.03 -4.61 18.05
CA LEU A 222 40.85 -5.70 19.01
C LEU A 222 40.93 -7.07 18.34
N LEU A 223 40.24 -7.24 17.21
CA LEU A 223 40.19 -8.50 16.47
C LEU A 223 41.53 -8.85 15.83
N ALA A 224 42.31 -7.87 15.39
CA ALA A 224 43.66 -8.09 14.89
C ALA A 224 44.57 -8.69 15.99
N VAL A 225 44.49 -8.17 17.21
CA VAL A 225 45.21 -8.73 18.36
C VAL A 225 44.66 -10.11 18.72
N ALA A 226 43.33 -10.26 18.79
CA ALA A 226 42.66 -11.51 19.13
C ALA A 226 42.97 -12.64 18.14
N GLY A 227 43.12 -12.32 16.85
CA GLY A 227 43.55 -13.25 15.81
C GLY A 227 44.93 -13.86 16.08
N GLY A 228 45.86 -13.08 16.64
CA GLY A 228 47.16 -13.58 17.11
C GLY A 228 47.05 -14.62 18.25
N PHE A 229 45.89 -14.71 18.89
CA PHE A 229 45.60 -15.65 19.98
C PHE A 229 44.55 -16.72 19.61
N GLY A 230 44.26 -16.87 18.31
CA GLY A 230 43.38 -17.91 17.77
C GLY A 230 41.88 -17.59 17.86
N VAL A 231 41.49 -16.33 18.06
CA VAL A 231 40.09 -15.89 17.98
C VAL A 231 39.83 -15.38 16.57
N SER A 232 38.94 -16.05 15.84
CA SER A 232 38.49 -15.62 14.52
C SER A 232 37.05 -15.17 14.63
N LEU A 233 36.86 -13.85 14.67
CA LEU A 233 35.57 -13.19 14.62
C LEU A 233 35.61 -12.16 13.49
N SER A 234 34.45 -11.82 12.96
CA SER A 234 34.30 -10.77 11.95
C SER A 234 33.75 -9.51 12.60
N ASN A 235 34.21 -8.34 12.14
CA ASN A 235 33.61 -7.08 12.52
C ASN A 235 32.26 -6.92 11.80
N PRO A 236 31.13 -6.91 12.53
CA PRO A 236 29.79 -6.84 11.91
C PRO A 236 29.51 -5.47 11.29
N PHE A 237 30.33 -4.45 11.57
CA PHE A 237 30.09 -3.09 11.15
C PHE A 237 31.00 -2.61 10.01
N ALA A 238 31.76 -3.52 9.39
CA ALA A 238 32.71 -3.17 8.33
C ALA A 238 32.05 -2.52 7.09
N GLY A 239 30.75 -2.75 6.88
CA GLY A 239 29.97 -2.19 5.77
C GLY A 239 29.31 -0.83 6.05
N GLY A 240 29.32 -0.32 7.28
CA GLY A 240 28.57 0.90 7.66
C GLY A 240 27.04 0.71 7.75
N THR A 241 26.56 -0.50 7.53
CA THR A 241 25.14 -0.85 7.63
C THR A 241 24.90 -1.64 8.90
N VAL A 242 23.76 -1.39 9.55
CA VAL A 242 23.25 -2.22 10.65
C VAL A 242 22.03 -2.97 10.16
N GLU A 243 22.13 -4.29 10.10
CA GLU A 243 21.03 -5.18 9.76
C GLU A 243 20.19 -5.50 11.01
N VAL A 244 18.89 -5.30 10.91
CA VAL A 244 17.90 -5.52 11.97
C VAL A 244 16.81 -6.44 11.42
N THR A 245 16.49 -7.51 12.14
CA THR A 245 15.45 -8.46 11.74
C THR A 245 14.07 -8.01 12.23
N LEU A 246 12.99 -8.60 11.70
CA LEU A 246 11.64 -8.39 12.21
C LEU A 246 11.57 -8.68 13.71
N ASP A 247 12.19 -9.76 14.17
CA ASP A 247 12.22 -10.14 15.60
C ASP A 247 12.88 -9.06 16.45
N ASP A 248 13.96 -8.43 15.96
CA ASP A 248 14.60 -7.31 16.66
C ASP A 248 13.65 -6.10 16.79
N VAL A 249 12.86 -5.82 15.74
CA VAL A 249 11.85 -4.75 15.72
C VAL A 249 10.68 -5.07 16.64
N LEU A 250 10.18 -6.31 16.63
CA LEU A 250 9.10 -6.78 17.51
C LEU A 250 9.54 -6.80 18.98
N ALA A 251 10.77 -7.21 19.26
CA ALA A 251 11.35 -7.13 20.59
C ALA A 251 11.44 -5.68 21.09
N ALA A 252 11.75 -4.72 20.21
CA ALA A 252 11.71 -3.29 20.53
C ALA A 252 10.27 -2.77 20.76
N ALA A 253 9.26 -3.37 20.13
CA ALA A 253 7.85 -3.11 20.39
C ALA A 253 7.30 -3.85 21.63
N GLY A 254 8.05 -4.80 22.19
CA GLY A 254 7.66 -5.58 23.36
C GLY A 254 6.67 -6.71 23.05
N VAL A 255 6.64 -7.20 21.81
CA VAL A 255 5.78 -8.31 21.36
C VAL A 255 6.63 -9.44 20.76
N ALA A 256 6.05 -10.64 20.68
CA ALA A 256 6.73 -11.83 20.14
C ALA A 256 6.33 -12.12 18.69
N ASP A 257 5.12 -11.73 18.29
CA ASP A 257 4.59 -11.95 16.94
C ASP A 257 4.11 -10.61 16.35
N VAL A 258 4.25 -10.45 15.03
CA VAL A 258 3.75 -9.27 14.32
C VAL A 258 2.23 -9.11 14.49
N ASN A 259 1.50 -10.22 14.61
CA ASN A 259 0.05 -10.25 14.78
C ASN A 259 -0.40 -9.77 16.17
N ASP A 260 0.50 -9.67 17.14
CA ASP A 260 0.23 -9.09 18.46
C ASP A 260 0.27 -7.55 18.43
N LEU A 261 0.73 -6.95 17.32
CA LEU A 261 0.71 -5.50 17.15
C LEU A 261 -0.72 -4.99 16.87
N PRO A 262 -1.11 -3.83 17.45
CA PRO A 262 -2.36 -3.17 17.06
C PRO A 262 -2.43 -2.91 15.55
N PRO A 263 -3.64 -2.97 14.93
CA PRO A 263 -3.82 -2.60 13.53
C PRO A 263 -3.28 -1.20 13.21
N GLY A 264 -2.57 -1.07 12.09
CA GLY A 264 -1.97 0.19 11.64
C GLY A 264 -0.71 0.62 12.38
N THR A 265 -0.09 -0.26 13.18
CA THR A 265 1.17 0.04 13.87
C THR A 265 2.29 0.30 12.87
N ASP A 266 2.99 1.43 13.02
CA ASP A 266 4.12 1.80 12.17
C ASP A 266 5.43 1.15 12.65
N LEU A 267 5.94 0.19 11.88
CA LEU A 267 7.19 -0.51 12.21
C LEU A 267 8.40 0.42 12.27
N VAL A 268 8.40 1.52 11.51
CA VAL A 268 9.52 2.47 11.44
C VAL A 268 9.80 3.11 12.80
N SER A 269 8.79 3.24 13.64
CA SER A 269 8.92 3.82 14.98
C SER A 269 9.80 2.99 15.93
N TYR A 270 9.94 1.69 15.68
CA TYR A 270 10.72 0.77 16.52
C TYR A 270 12.12 0.48 15.99
N ILE A 271 12.38 0.74 14.69
CA ILE A 271 13.68 0.52 14.04
C ILE A 271 14.83 1.21 14.80
N PRO A 272 14.75 2.49 15.21
CA PRO A 272 15.85 3.16 15.91
C PRO A 272 16.29 2.46 17.20
N THR A 273 15.33 1.99 17.99
CA THR A 273 15.59 1.24 19.23
C THR A 273 16.19 -0.11 18.92
N ALA A 274 15.67 -0.81 17.90
CA ALA A 274 16.20 -2.10 17.46
C ALA A 274 17.64 -1.98 16.94
N VAL A 275 17.97 -0.93 16.17
CA VAL A 275 19.34 -0.62 15.72
C VAL A 275 20.29 -0.43 16.91
N ALA A 276 19.93 0.41 17.88
CA ALA A 276 20.79 0.65 19.04
C ALA A 276 21.00 -0.61 19.88
N LYS A 277 19.95 -1.42 20.04
CA LYS A 277 20.05 -2.73 20.71
C LYS A 277 20.98 -3.67 19.95
N LYS A 278 20.82 -3.78 18.62
CA LYS A 278 21.65 -4.64 17.76
C LYS A 278 23.13 -4.27 17.85
N ILE A 279 23.45 -2.97 17.76
CA ILE A 279 24.83 -2.48 17.93
C ILE A 279 25.37 -2.90 19.30
N THR A 280 24.60 -2.68 20.37
CA THR A 280 25.02 -3.01 21.73
C THR A 280 25.26 -4.51 21.92
N ASP A 281 24.34 -5.35 21.44
CA ASP A 281 24.43 -6.81 21.55
C ASP A 281 25.61 -7.37 20.76
N GLN A 282 25.81 -6.90 19.51
CA GLN A 282 26.92 -7.33 18.66
C GLN A 282 28.28 -6.96 19.26
N VAL A 283 28.40 -5.73 19.79
CA VAL A 283 29.60 -5.30 20.51
C VAL A 283 29.82 -6.16 21.75
N ALA A 284 28.80 -6.33 22.59
CA ALA A 284 28.90 -7.12 23.82
C ALA A 284 29.35 -8.56 23.52
N SER A 285 28.78 -9.19 22.50
CA SER A 285 29.17 -10.53 22.06
C SER A 285 30.65 -10.63 21.68
N ILE A 286 31.20 -9.63 20.99
CA ILE A 286 32.62 -9.60 20.62
C ILE A 286 33.50 -9.41 21.85
N LEU A 287 33.16 -8.44 22.70
CA LEU A 287 33.93 -8.15 23.92
C LEU A 287 33.94 -9.35 24.86
N ASP A 288 32.82 -10.05 25.02
CA ASP A 288 32.70 -11.24 25.86
C ASP A 288 33.48 -12.43 25.31
N ALA A 289 33.46 -12.66 24.00
CA ALA A 289 34.26 -13.70 23.36
C ALA A 289 35.76 -13.45 23.56
N VAL A 290 36.20 -12.20 23.37
CA VAL A 290 37.61 -11.81 23.59
C VAL A 290 38.00 -11.90 25.06
N ARG A 291 37.14 -11.44 25.98
CA ARG A 291 37.37 -11.53 27.44
C ARG A 291 37.48 -12.97 27.90
N THR A 292 36.58 -13.84 27.43
CA THR A 292 36.62 -15.28 27.72
C THR A 292 37.94 -15.89 27.26
N ARG A 293 38.39 -15.56 26.05
CA ARG A 293 39.69 -16.03 25.55
C ARG A 293 40.85 -15.54 26.40
N ALA A 294 40.88 -14.26 26.74
CA ALA A 294 41.93 -13.69 27.58
C ALA A 294 42.02 -14.42 28.93
N GLY A 295 40.88 -14.71 29.55
CA GLY A 295 40.81 -15.50 30.79
C GLY A 295 41.37 -16.92 30.65
N GLN A 296 41.09 -17.61 29.53
CA GLN A 296 41.61 -18.96 29.27
C GLN A 296 43.14 -19.00 29.11
N LEU A 297 43.75 -17.91 28.62
CA LEU A 297 45.19 -17.85 28.38
C LEU A 297 46.00 -17.46 29.64
N GLY A 298 45.34 -16.97 30.70
CA GLY A 298 46.00 -16.50 31.90
C GLY A 298 47.02 -15.39 31.59
N PHE A 299 48.26 -15.54 32.09
CA PHE A 299 49.32 -14.54 31.89
C PHE A 299 49.66 -14.30 30.41
N VAL A 300 49.54 -15.32 29.55
CA VAL A 300 49.79 -15.18 28.10
C VAL A 300 48.72 -14.29 27.43
N GLY A 301 47.54 -14.13 28.06
CA GLY A 301 46.46 -13.26 27.61
C GLY A 301 46.60 -11.78 28.01
N ALA A 302 47.71 -11.37 28.64
CA ALA A 302 47.91 -9.99 29.06
C ALA A 302 47.81 -8.95 27.92
N PRO A 303 48.41 -9.19 26.72
CA PRO A 303 48.27 -8.26 25.60
C PRO A 303 46.82 -8.15 25.11
N LEU A 304 46.08 -9.27 25.11
CA LEU A 304 44.66 -9.29 24.71
C LEU A 304 43.79 -8.53 25.72
N SER A 305 44.08 -8.66 27.02
CA SER A 305 43.38 -7.92 28.07
C SER A 305 43.62 -6.41 27.97
N ALA A 306 44.86 -6.00 27.67
CA ALA A 306 45.19 -4.59 27.45
C ALA A 306 44.46 -4.03 26.21
N ALA A 307 44.43 -4.79 25.11
CA ALA A 307 43.69 -4.40 23.90
C ALA A 307 42.18 -4.28 24.19
N LEU A 308 41.60 -5.21 24.95
CA LEU A 308 40.20 -5.18 25.37
C LEU A 308 39.89 -3.91 26.17
N SER A 309 40.72 -3.54 27.15
CA SER A 309 40.52 -2.32 27.94
C SER A 309 40.60 -1.05 27.10
N VAL A 310 41.49 -1.00 26.10
CA VAL A 310 41.56 0.13 25.16
C VAL A 310 40.28 0.20 24.32
N ALA A 311 39.82 -0.93 23.79
CA ALA A 311 38.59 -0.99 23.00
C ALA A 311 37.37 -0.57 23.83
N GLU A 312 37.22 -1.07 25.05
CA GLU A 312 36.16 -0.66 25.98
C GLU A 312 36.20 0.84 26.29
N GLY A 313 37.39 1.42 26.46
CA GLY A 313 37.57 2.85 26.69
C GLY A 313 37.08 3.74 25.54
N VAL A 314 37.11 3.23 24.30
CA VAL A 314 36.60 3.91 23.11
C VAL A 314 35.11 3.61 22.88
N ILE A 315 34.70 2.36 23.06
CA ILE A 315 33.36 1.87 22.69
C ILE A 315 32.31 2.25 23.72
N ASN A 316 32.58 2.11 25.02
CA ASN A 316 31.59 2.36 26.07
C ASN A 316 31.00 3.78 26.05
N PRO A 317 31.78 4.86 25.84
CA PRO A 317 31.21 6.20 25.67
C PRO A 317 30.23 6.31 24.51
N VAL A 318 30.50 5.64 23.38
CA VAL A 318 29.62 5.64 22.21
C VAL A 318 28.33 4.88 22.53
N LEU A 319 28.44 3.68 23.12
CA LEU A 319 27.28 2.88 23.53
C LEU A 319 26.38 3.63 24.51
N ASN A 320 26.97 4.27 25.52
CA ASN A 320 26.23 5.08 26.50
C ASN A 320 25.54 6.30 25.85
N GLY A 321 26.05 6.78 24.72
CA GLY A 321 25.50 7.89 23.96
C GLY A 321 24.49 7.50 22.87
N LEU A 322 24.28 6.21 22.57
CA LEU A 322 23.46 5.76 21.43
C LEU A 322 22.04 6.31 21.47
N THR A 323 21.41 6.34 22.64
CA THR A 323 20.04 6.84 22.78
C THR A 323 19.90 8.30 22.32
N ASN A 324 20.85 9.14 22.68
CA ASN A 324 20.79 10.58 22.38
C ASN A 324 21.35 10.92 20.99
N ASN A 325 22.37 10.17 20.54
CA ASN A 325 23.11 10.51 19.32
C ASN A 325 22.63 9.72 18.09
N VAL A 326 21.97 8.57 18.29
CA VAL A 326 21.48 7.71 17.21
C VAL A 326 19.97 7.55 17.31
N VAL A 327 19.43 7.03 18.41
CA VAL A 327 18.01 6.65 18.49
C VAL A 327 17.08 7.84 18.24
N ALA A 328 17.21 8.94 18.98
CA ALA A 328 16.31 10.09 18.82
C ALA A 328 16.46 10.81 17.46
N PRO A 329 17.68 11.10 16.95
CA PRO A 329 17.85 11.65 15.62
C PRO A 329 17.36 10.74 14.51
N LEU A 330 17.64 9.43 14.60
CA LEU A 330 17.23 8.43 13.62
C LEU A 330 15.71 8.28 13.58
N ALA A 331 15.04 8.25 14.74
CA ALA A 331 13.58 8.25 14.82
C ALA A 331 12.97 9.47 14.12
N THR A 332 13.53 10.66 14.36
CA THR A 332 13.07 11.91 13.74
C THR A 332 13.29 11.88 12.22
N ALA A 333 14.47 11.44 11.76
CA ALA A 333 14.80 11.38 10.35
C ALA A 333 13.96 10.34 9.59
N LEU A 334 13.78 9.14 10.16
CA LEU A 334 13.01 8.06 9.54
C LEU A 334 11.53 8.41 9.45
N THR A 335 10.91 8.88 10.54
CA THR A 335 9.47 9.23 10.55
C THR A 335 9.15 10.44 9.64
N ALA A 336 10.13 11.31 9.40
CA ALA A 336 10.01 12.38 8.41
C ALA A 336 10.13 11.88 6.95
N LEU A 337 10.74 10.71 6.73
CA LEU A 337 11.01 10.16 5.42
C LEU A 337 9.96 9.13 4.99
N ILE A 338 9.65 8.17 5.87
CA ILE A 338 8.86 6.99 5.56
C ILE A 338 8.03 6.52 6.76
N GLN A 339 6.88 5.90 6.45
CA GLN A 339 6.04 5.17 7.38
C GLN A 339 5.76 3.78 6.83
N LEU A 340 5.76 2.77 7.69
CA LEU A 340 5.44 1.38 7.36
C LEU A 340 4.36 0.80 8.30
N PRO A 341 3.14 1.37 8.29
CA PRO A 341 2.01 0.77 8.97
C PRO A 341 1.72 -0.65 8.45
N VAL A 342 1.67 -1.61 9.39
CA VAL A 342 1.26 -3.00 9.12
C VAL A 342 -0.15 -3.26 9.62
N ASN A 343 -0.77 -4.32 9.10
CA ASN A 343 -2.12 -4.74 9.51
C ASN A 343 -3.13 -3.59 9.41
N VAL A 344 -3.20 -2.92 8.27
CA VAL A 344 -4.14 -1.81 8.12
C VAL A 344 -5.52 -2.37 7.79
N GLN A 345 -6.48 -2.10 8.67
CA GLN A 345 -7.87 -2.54 8.55
C GLN A 345 -8.75 -1.33 8.33
N GLU A 346 -9.51 -1.32 7.22
CA GLU A 346 -10.39 -0.22 6.85
C GLU A 346 -11.82 -0.74 6.66
N HIS A 347 -12.77 -0.11 7.37
CA HIS A 347 -14.21 -0.30 7.16
C HIS A 347 -14.75 0.94 6.45
N ASN A 348 -15.20 0.76 5.22
CA ASN A 348 -15.68 1.85 4.40
C ASN A 348 -17.16 2.14 4.69
N ALA A 349 -17.58 3.37 4.41
CA ALA A 349 -18.96 3.81 4.62
C ALA A 349 -19.98 3.05 3.73
N ASP A 350 -19.52 2.41 2.65
CA ASP A 350 -20.34 1.55 1.80
C ASP A 350 -20.58 0.17 2.40
N GLY A 351 -19.89 -0.20 3.49
CA GLY A 351 -19.98 -1.52 4.12
C GLY A 351 -18.93 -2.52 3.63
N SER A 352 -17.96 -2.11 2.80
CA SER A 352 -16.80 -2.93 2.47
C SER A 352 -15.76 -2.95 3.59
N PHE A 353 -15.01 -4.05 3.67
CA PHE A 353 -13.88 -4.22 4.56
C PHE A 353 -12.62 -4.53 3.76
N THR A 354 -11.54 -3.82 4.06
CA THR A 354 -10.22 -4.01 3.45
C THR A 354 -9.20 -4.36 4.52
N GLN A 355 -8.46 -5.44 4.27
CA GLN A 355 -7.26 -5.82 5.00
C GLN A 355 -6.04 -5.55 4.11
N THR A 356 -5.10 -4.73 4.57
CA THR A 356 -3.81 -4.49 3.93
C THR A 356 -2.70 -5.01 4.84
N ALA A 357 -1.75 -5.77 4.29
CA ALA A 357 -0.64 -6.32 5.07
C ALA A 357 0.37 -5.22 5.43
N LEU A 358 0.79 -4.43 4.44
CA LEU A 358 1.78 -3.36 4.60
C LEU A 358 1.35 -2.14 3.78
N ARG A 359 1.38 -0.97 4.40
CA ARG A 359 1.23 0.31 3.71
C ARG A 359 2.53 1.08 3.84
N ILE A 360 3.00 1.65 2.72
CA ILE A 360 4.18 2.48 2.65
C ILE A 360 3.71 3.91 2.44
N GLY A 361 4.01 4.79 3.40
CA GLY A 361 3.81 6.23 3.28
C GLY A 361 5.14 6.91 3.04
N TYR A 362 5.32 7.60 1.92
CA TYR A 362 6.47 8.46 1.69
C TYR A 362 6.14 9.89 2.13
N LEU A 363 6.99 10.44 2.99
CA LEU A 363 6.72 11.61 3.84
C LEU A 363 5.58 11.37 4.87
N PRO A 364 5.44 12.23 5.89
CA PRO A 364 4.41 12.06 6.90
C PRO A 364 3.01 11.95 6.29
N GLY A 365 2.29 10.90 6.69
CA GLY A 365 0.93 10.59 6.24
C GLY A 365 0.83 10.08 4.79
N GLY A 366 1.95 9.75 4.14
CA GLY A 366 1.95 9.42 2.71
C GLY A 366 1.54 10.61 1.83
N SER A 367 1.78 11.83 2.31
CA SER A 367 1.36 13.07 1.65
C SER A 367 1.89 13.24 0.23
N LEU A 368 3.05 12.65 -0.07
CA LEU A 368 3.59 12.60 -1.43
C LEU A 368 3.14 11.35 -2.17
N ALA A 369 3.39 10.18 -1.57
CA ALA A 369 2.98 8.91 -2.13
C ALA A 369 2.56 7.95 -1.01
N ARG A 370 1.51 7.18 -1.29
CA ARG A 370 1.07 6.06 -0.49
C ARG A 370 0.98 4.83 -1.38
N ILE A 371 1.54 3.72 -0.91
CA ILE A 371 1.52 2.44 -1.61
C ILE A 371 0.97 1.41 -0.62
N ASP A 372 -0.20 0.85 -0.90
CA ASP A 372 -0.72 -0.28 -0.15
C ASP A 372 -0.29 -1.57 -0.84
N LEU A 373 0.38 -2.44 -0.09
CA LEU A 373 0.90 -3.72 -0.54
C LEU A 373 0.16 -4.88 0.10
N ALA A 374 -0.23 -5.82 -0.76
CA ALA A 374 -1.07 -6.95 -0.43
C ALA A 374 -2.35 -6.50 0.29
N SER A 375 -3.31 -5.98 -0.47
CA SER A 375 -4.65 -5.62 -0.01
C SER A 375 -5.68 -6.65 -0.47
N ALA A 376 -6.64 -6.94 0.41
CA ALA A 376 -7.77 -7.81 0.14
C ALA A 376 -9.04 -7.11 0.65
N THR A 377 -10.04 -6.98 -0.21
CA THR A 377 -11.30 -6.30 0.07
C THR A 377 -12.47 -7.24 -0.15
N VAL A 378 -13.45 -7.19 0.74
CA VAL A 378 -14.74 -7.89 0.63
C VAL A 378 -15.89 -6.93 0.89
N GLY A 379 -17.04 -7.20 0.27
CA GLY A 379 -18.23 -6.41 0.49
C GLY A 379 -18.23 -5.04 -0.20
N PRO A 380 -19.31 -4.25 -0.01
CA PRO A 380 -20.55 -4.67 0.66
C PRO A 380 -21.26 -5.80 -0.09
N ASN A 381 -21.74 -6.79 0.66
CA ASN A 381 -22.57 -7.87 0.14
C ASN A 381 -24.01 -7.61 0.62
N ALA A 382 -24.96 -7.56 -0.31
CA ALA A 382 -26.38 -7.44 0.05
C ALA A 382 -26.98 -8.80 0.43
N GLY A 383 -26.33 -9.90 0.02
CA GLY A 383 -26.85 -11.26 0.17
C GLY A 383 -28.02 -11.55 -0.77
N ARG A 384 -28.37 -12.83 -0.92
CA ARG A 384 -29.39 -13.27 -1.90
C ARG A 384 -30.78 -12.68 -1.66
N LEU A 385 -31.12 -12.38 -0.41
CA LEU A 385 -32.46 -11.93 -0.05
C LEU A 385 -32.71 -10.45 -0.37
N ALA A 386 -31.65 -9.67 -0.53
CA ALA A 386 -31.74 -8.24 -0.79
C ALA A 386 -31.75 -7.90 -2.28
N VAL A 387 -31.19 -8.75 -3.15
CA VAL A 387 -31.13 -8.51 -4.59
C VAL A 387 -32.41 -9.02 -5.27
N PRO A 388 -33.22 -8.16 -5.90
CA PRO A 388 -34.38 -8.59 -6.65
C PRO A 388 -33.93 -9.39 -7.87
N VAL A 389 -34.21 -10.70 -7.90
CA VAL A 389 -34.04 -11.49 -9.12
C VAL A 389 -35.06 -10.98 -10.12
N ALA A 390 -34.63 -10.18 -11.08
CA ALA A 390 -35.48 -9.72 -12.17
C ALA A 390 -35.84 -10.93 -13.05
N GLY A 391 -36.89 -11.66 -12.69
CA GLY A 391 -37.50 -12.64 -13.56
C GLY A 391 -37.98 -11.97 -14.85
N ALA A 392 -38.06 -12.73 -15.95
CA ALA A 392 -38.60 -12.23 -17.23
C ALA A 392 -39.99 -11.57 -17.09
N GLU A 393 -40.73 -11.94 -16.03
CA GLU A 393 -42.04 -11.37 -15.70
C GLU A 393 -41.95 -9.91 -15.20
N SER A 394 -40.89 -9.52 -14.51
CA SER A 394 -40.68 -8.13 -14.02
C SER A 394 -40.42 -7.12 -15.13
N LEU A 395 -39.80 -7.54 -16.24
CA LEU A 395 -39.59 -6.68 -17.42
C LEU A 395 -40.90 -6.43 -18.19
N SER A 396 -41.86 -7.35 -18.11
CA SER A 396 -43.16 -7.20 -18.80
C SER A 396 -44.06 -6.13 -18.17
N ILE A 397 -43.91 -5.87 -16.87
CA ILE A 397 -44.75 -4.91 -16.13
C ILE A 397 -44.16 -3.50 -16.18
N ALA A 398 -42.84 -3.34 -16.16
CA ALA A 398 -42.19 -2.02 -16.19
C ALA A 398 -41.97 -1.46 -17.62
N GLY A 399 -41.75 -2.32 -18.62
CA GLY A 399 -41.52 -1.90 -20.00
C GLY A 399 -42.78 -1.64 -20.84
N GLY A 400 -43.92 -2.21 -20.44
CA GLY A 400 -45.13 -2.26 -21.28
C GLY A 400 -45.90 -0.93 -21.42
N MET A 401 -45.85 -0.04 -20.43
CA MET A 401 -46.68 1.19 -20.42
C MET A 401 -45.91 2.46 -20.81
N LEU A 402 -44.59 2.53 -20.59
CA LEU A 402 -43.81 3.73 -20.90
C LEU A 402 -43.31 3.77 -22.36
N GLY A 403 -43.00 2.61 -22.96
CA GLY A 403 -42.58 2.53 -24.37
C GLY A 403 -43.68 2.95 -25.36
N VAL A 404 -44.93 2.64 -25.04
CA VAL A 404 -46.09 2.99 -25.89
C VAL A 404 -46.38 4.50 -25.85
N ALA A 405 -46.23 5.15 -24.69
CA ALA A 405 -46.42 6.59 -24.56
C ALA A 405 -45.37 7.40 -25.35
N ALA A 406 -44.10 6.99 -25.28
CA ALA A 406 -43.02 7.64 -26.03
C ALA A 406 -43.17 7.50 -27.56
N LEU A 407 -43.60 6.33 -28.04
CA LEU A 407 -43.89 6.11 -29.46
C LEU A 407 -45.10 6.91 -29.95
N LEU A 408 -46.14 7.06 -29.13
CA LEU A 408 -47.30 7.89 -29.47
C LEU A 408 -46.94 9.38 -29.57
N VAL A 409 -46.10 9.88 -28.66
CA VAL A 409 -45.63 11.28 -28.72
C VAL A 409 -44.73 11.50 -29.94
N ALA A 410 -43.82 10.57 -30.25
CA ALA A 410 -42.97 10.66 -31.45
C ALA A 410 -43.80 10.63 -32.75
N ALA A 411 -44.81 9.75 -32.83
CA ALA A 411 -45.71 9.67 -33.98
C ALA A 411 -46.53 10.95 -34.19
N VAL A 412 -47.00 11.58 -33.09
CA VAL A 412 -47.74 12.87 -33.16
C VAL A 412 -46.83 14.01 -33.60
N VAL A 413 -45.57 14.05 -33.14
CA VAL A 413 -44.60 15.08 -33.54
C VAL A 413 -44.19 14.94 -35.01
N ILE A 414 -43.99 13.71 -35.50
CA ILE A 414 -43.68 13.44 -36.90
C ILE A 414 -44.87 13.82 -37.80
N ARG A 415 -46.10 13.48 -37.42
CA ARG A 415 -47.32 13.83 -38.17
C ARG A 415 -47.55 15.35 -38.24
N ARG A 416 -47.17 16.11 -37.20
CA ARG A 416 -47.24 17.58 -37.24
C ARG A 416 -46.18 18.21 -38.14
N ARG A 417 -45.00 17.60 -38.28
CA ARG A 417 -43.95 18.09 -39.20
C ARG A 417 -44.31 17.85 -40.66
N THR A 418 -44.88 16.70 -41.00
CA THR A 418 -45.29 16.39 -42.38
C THR A 418 -46.44 17.28 -42.86
N LEU A 419 -47.42 17.59 -42.00
CA LEU A 419 -48.51 18.50 -42.35
C LEU A 419 -48.05 19.96 -42.56
N ARG A 420 -46.99 20.40 -41.87
CA ARG A 420 -46.43 21.74 -42.07
C ARG A 420 -45.59 21.83 -43.36
N ALA A 421 -44.88 20.77 -43.73
CA ALA A 421 -44.11 20.73 -44.98
C ALA A 421 -45.01 20.76 -46.23
N VAL A 422 -46.21 20.17 -46.17
CA VAL A 422 -47.18 20.21 -47.29
C VAL A 422 -47.82 21.59 -47.45
N ALA A 423 -47.93 22.39 -46.38
CA ALA A 423 -48.46 23.74 -46.44
C ALA A 423 -47.48 24.76 -47.04
N THR A 424 -46.17 24.51 -46.98
CA THR A 424 -45.13 25.40 -47.55
C THR A 424 -44.82 25.11 -49.03
N ALA A 425 -45.31 23.98 -49.58
CA ALA A 425 -45.12 23.61 -50.98
C ALA A 425 -46.26 24.08 -51.92
N ARG A 426 -47.20 24.89 -51.42
CA ARG A 426 -48.37 25.40 -52.17
C ARG A 426 -48.54 26.92 -52.14
N SER A 427 -47.51 27.67 -51.76
CA SER A 427 -47.46 29.13 -51.89
C SER A 427 -46.53 29.55 -53.02
#